data_AF-A0A8T1M7C1-F1
#
_entry.id   AF-A0A8T1M7C1-F1
#
_cell.length_a   1.000
_cell.length_b   1.000
_cell.length_c   1.000
_cell.angle_alpha   90.00
_cell.angle_beta   90.00
_cell.angle_gamma   90.00
#
_symmetry.space_group_name_H-M   'P 1'
#
loop_
_entity.id
_entity.type
_entity.pdbx_description
1 polymer ?
#
loop_
_entity_poly.entity_id
_entity_poly.type
_entity_poly.pdbx_seq_one_letter_code
_entity_poly.pdbx_strand_id
1 'polypeptide(L)'
;MHNTESDARPNPERFSNIGSFVDEVPPGNISSDSPSLDSKCEVYQPARLNPVFYEQLKNKALERAKKRAARFILEDPALRESEDLPEEIHFGSYGADVTIHKKLAEKQRFEEENFTRLQVTKQEKRLYRRFFSAGFGDTSAKPDPMQILLQSSDEEGGVDYQPFPTKKKRKKLKRLRHKKNKSKGKKPRK
;
A
#
# COMPACT_ATOMS: atom_id res chain seq x y z
N MET A 1 -46.38 -2.77 57.23
CA MET A 1 -45.53 -3.51 56.28
C MET A 1 -45.65 -2.85 54.92
N HIS A 2 -44.51 -2.63 54.26
CA HIS A 2 -44.29 -2.04 52.93
C HIS A 2 -43.96 -0.54 52.86
N ASN A 3 -42.64 -0.31 52.96
CA ASN A 3 -41.90 0.80 52.36
C ASN A 3 -42.07 0.80 50.84
N THR A 4 -42.03 1.97 50.19
CA THR A 4 -41.36 2.14 48.90
C THR A 4 -40.80 3.55 48.77
N GLU A 5 -39.47 3.61 48.72
CA GLU A 5 -38.66 4.74 48.25
C GLU A 5 -39.09 5.15 46.84
N SER A 6 -39.11 6.45 46.57
CA SER A 6 -39.11 6.97 45.20
C SER A 6 -38.09 8.10 45.06
N ASP A 7 -36.93 7.73 44.55
CA ASP A 7 -36.12 8.45 43.57
C ASP A 7 -35.94 9.96 43.75
N ALA A 8 -34.94 10.34 44.55
CA ALA A 8 -34.32 11.65 44.48
C ALA A 8 -33.50 11.80 43.18
N ARG A 9 -34.17 12.12 42.06
CA ARG A 9 -33.48 12.59 40.85
C ARG A 9 -33.02 14.03 41.08
N PRO A 10 -31.74 14.38 40.86
CA PRO A 10 -31.28 15.76 41.01
C PRO A 10 -31.91 16.64 39.94
N ASN A 11 -32.63 17.69 40.36
CA ASN A 11 -33.26 18.66 39.45
C ASN A 11 -32.19 19.64 38.93
N PRO A 12 -31.89 19.64 37.61
CA PRO A 12 -30.85 20.50 37.03
C PRO A 12 -31.24 21.98 36.98
N GLU A 13 -32.51 22.34 37.17
CA GLU A 13 -32.99 23.73 37.19
C GLU A 13 -32.54 24.52 38.43
N ARG A 14 -31.87 23.88 39.38
CA ARG A 14 -31.30 24.55 40.56
C ARG A 14 -30.05 25.38 40.23
N PHE A 15 -29.38 25.12 39.10
CA PHE A 15 -28.10 25.74 38.75
C PHE A 15 -28.19 26.93 37.80
N SER A 16 -29.37 27.21 37.24
CA SER A 16 -29.58 28.26 36.23
C SER A 16 -29.64 29.70 36.81
N ASN A 17 -29.58 29.87 38.14
CA ASN A 17 -29.74 31.17 38.82
C ASN A 17 -28.48 31.70 39.55
N ILE A 18 -27.27 31.28 39.18
CA ILE A 18 -25.99 31.77 39.78
C ILE A 18 -25.33 32.86 38.90
N GLY A 19 -26.09 33.52 38.03
CA GLY A 19 -25.59 34.54 37.11
C GLY A 19 -25.79 35.98 37.57
N SER A 20 -25.28 36.40 38.73
CA SER A 20 -25.07 37.82 39.04
C SER A 20 -24.12 38.05 40.23
N PHE A 21 -22.81 37.92 40.00
CA PHE A 21 -21.82 38.58 40.84
C PHE A 21 -20.83 39.32 39.94
N VAL A 22 -21.00 40.63 39.90
CA VAL A 22 -20.17 41.61 39.21
C VAL A 22 -18.95 41.85 40.08
N ASP A 23 -17.74 41.76 39.51
CA ASP A 23 -16.57 42.40 40.11
C ASP A 23 -15.68 42.98 38.99
N GLU A 24 -15.51 44.30 39.03
CA GLU A 24 -14.68 45.11 38.15
C GLU A 24 -13.20 45.04 38.59
N VAL A 25 -12.27 44.72 37.67
CA VAL A 25 -10.83 45.08 37.79
C VAL A 25 -10.23 45.35 36.38
N PRO A 26 -9.40 46.41 36.16
CA PRO A 26 -9.06 46.98 34.83
C PRO A 26 -7.75 46.38 34.19
N PRO A 27 -7.32 46.81 32.98
CA PRO A 27 -6.68 45.95 31.98
C PRO A 27 -5.14 45.87 32.06
N GLY A 28 -4.59 44.67 31.81
CA GLY A 28 -3.17 44.41 31.60
C GLY A 28 -2.91 43.77 30.24
N ASN A 29 -2.22 44.51 29.38
CA ASN A 29 -1.91 44.23 27.97
C ASN A 29 -0.84 43.14 27.81
N ILE A 30 -1.11 42.09 27.02
CA ILE A 30 -0.07 41.21 26.44
C ILE A 30 -0.44 40.86 25.00
N SER A 31 0.22 41.54 24.07
CA SER A 31 0.33 41.20 22.66
C SER A 31 1.46 40.19 22.43
N SER A 32 1.18 39.10 21.72
CA SER A 32 1.95 38.63 20.54
C SER A 32 1.77 37.13 20.26
N ASP A 33 1.05 36.85 19.17
CA ASP A 33 1.29 35.85 18.12
C ASP A 33 1.28 34.32 18.35
N SER A 34 0.18 33.74 17.84
CA SER A 34 0.00 32.45 17.12
C SER A 34 -0.20 31.16 17.95
N PRO A 35 -0.94 30.13 17.45
CA PRO A 35 -1.56 29.97 16.14
C PRO A 35 -3.11 29.96 16.18
N SER A 36 -3.73 30.24 15.05
CA SER A 36 -5.17 30.08 14.81
C SER A 36 -5.61 28.64 15.14
N LEU A 37 -6.31 28.48 16.26
CA LEU A 37 -7.13 27.31 16.54
C LEU A 37 -8.57 27.71 16.26
N ASP A 38 -9.15 27.02 15.28
CA ASP A 38 -10.55 27.08 14.90
C ASP A 38 -11.47 27.10 16.14
N SER A 39 -12.41 28.04 16.15
CA SER A 39 -13.66 28.08 16.93
C SER A 39 -13.72 27.17 18.16
N LYS A 40 -13.45 27.76 19.34
CA LYS A 40 -13.64 27.12 20.64
C LYS A 40 -15.14 26.84 20.88
N CYS A 41 -15.55 25.58 20.82
CA CYS A 41 -16.63 25.10 21.70
C CYS A 41 -16.14 25.26 23.15
N GLU A 42 -16.98 25.79 24.03
CA GLU A 42 -16.71 26.17 25.42
C GLU A 42 -16.48 24.96 26.37
N VAL A 43 -16.35 23.76 25.82
CA VAL A 43 -16.23 22.50 26.57
C VAL A 43 -14.82 21.95 26.40
N TYR A 44 -14.10 21.79 27.51
CA TYR A 44 -12.77 21.18 27.50
C TYR A 44 -12.81 19.77 26.91
N GLN A 45 -12.04 19.55 25.85
CA GLN A 45 -11.86 18.24 25.22
C GLN A 45 -10.45 17.71 25.54
N PRO A 46 -10.31 16.57 26.23
CA PRO A 46 -9.00 16.01 26.52
C PRO A 46 -8.27 15.57 25.25
N ALA A 47 -6.94 15.55 25.33
CA ALA A 47 -6.09 15.12 24.23
C ALA A 47 -6.42 13.68 23.80
N ARG A 48 -6.72 13.49 22.52
CA ARG A 48 -6.94 12.16 21.94
C ARG A 48 -5.59 11.44 21.84
N LEU A 49 -5.40 10.39 22.62
CA LEU A 49 -4.21 9.54 22.53
C LEU A 49 -4.32 8.59 21.34
N ASN A 50 -3.21 8.36 20.64
CA ASN A 50 -3.14 7.35 19.58
C ASN A 50 -3.15 5.94 20.21
N PRO A 51 -3.82 4.97 19.58
CA PRO A 51 -3.81 3.59 20.06
C PRO A 51 -2.38 3.03 20.07
N VAL A 52 -1.98 2.48 21.22
CA VAL A 52 -0.71 1.76 21.39
C VAL A 52 -1.00 0.28 21.12
N PHE A 53 -0.42 -0.27 20.06
CA PHE A 53 -0.53 -1.69 19.73
C PHE A 53 0.69 -2.45 20.25
N TYR A 54 0.47 -3.51 21.02
CA TYR A 54 1.53 -4.37 21.58
C TYR A 54 1.95 -5.53 20.66
N GLU A 55 1.42 -5.61 19.44
CA GLU A 55 1.83 -6.64 18.49
C GLU A 55 3.20 -6.33 17.87
N GLN A 56 4.05 -7.36 17.74
CA GLN A 56 5.24 -7.28 16.89
C GLN A 56 4.81 -6.78 15.50
N LEU A 57 5.46 -5.72 15.02
CA LEU A 57 5.14 -5.07 13.76
C LEU A 57 5.27 -6.07 12.60
N LYS A 58 4.17 -6.77 12.27
CA LYS A 58 4.12 -7.65 11.12
C LYS A 58 4.39 -6.82 9.88
N ASN A 59 5.49 -7.13 9.21
CA ASN A 59 5.88 -6.46 7.98
C ASN A 59 4.89 -6.82 6.86
N LYS A 60 3.79 -6.06 6.74
CA LYS A 60 2.73 -6.26 5.73
C LYS A 60 3.28 -6.37 4.29
N ALA A 61 4.41 -5.70 4.02
CA ALA A 61 5.11 -5.77 2.75
C ALA A 61 5.71 -7.16 2.48
N LEU A 62 6.28 -7.79 3.52
CA LEU A 62 6.87 -9.12 3.48
C LEU A 62 5.77 -10.18 3.34
N GLU A 63 4.67 -10.08 4.09
CA GLU A 63 3.51 -10.98 3.91
C GLU A 63 2.94 -10.93 2.49
N ARG A 64 2.83 -9.73 1.91
CA ARG A 64 2.38 -9.57 0.53
C ARG A 64 3.38 -10.15 -0.47
N ALA A 65 4.68 -10.07 -0.17
CA ALA A 65 5.71 -10.70 -0.98
C ALA A 65 5.62 -12.23 -0.90
N LYS A 66 5.46 -12.81 0.29
CA LYS A 66 5.19 -14.24 0.51
C LYS A 66 4.01 -14.73 -0.32
N LYS A 67 2.85 -14.08 -0.21
CA LYS A 67 1.64 -14.44 -0.98
C LYS A 67 1.86 -14.37 -2.48
N ARG A 68 2.63 -13.40 -2.97
CA ARG A 68 2.97 -13.28 -4.40
C ARG A 68 3.93 -14.36 -4.85
N ALA A 69 4.95 -14.66 -4.05
CA ALA A 69 5.95 -15.67 -4.34
C ALA A 69 5.31 -17.07 -4.40
N ALA A 70 4.49 -17.41 -3.39
CA ALA A 70 3.75 -18.67 -3.37
C ALA A 70 2.85 -18.84 -4.60
N ARG A 71 2.13 -17.79 -4.99
CA ARG A 71 1.31 -17.83 -6.21
C ARG A 71 2.16 -18.07 -7.47
N PHE A 72 3.34 -17.47 -7.55
CA PHE A 72 4.20 -17.63 -8.72
C PHE A 72 4.71 -19.07 -8.86
N ILE A 73 5.07 -19.73 -7.75
CA ILE A 73 5.50 -21.12 -7.75
C ILE A 73 4.37 -22.05 -8.23
N LEU A 74 3.14 -21.81 -7.80
CA LEU A 74 1.99 -22.61 -8.28
C LEU A 74 1.69 -22.41 -9.78
N GLU A 75 2.16 -21.31 -10.37
CA GLU A 75 2.01 -21.02 -11.80
C GLU A 75 3.27 -21.41 -12.61
N ASP A 76 4.24 -22.10 -11.99
CA ASP A 76 5.50 -22.50 -12.62
C ASP A 76 5.26 -23.56 -13.72
N PRO A 77 5.69 -23.30 -14.98
CA PRO A 77 5.54 -24.26 -16.08
C PRO A 77 6.17 -25.62 -15.78
N ALA A 78 7.27 -25.69 -15.03
CA ALA A 78 7.93 -26.96 -14.71
C ALA A 78 7.04 -27.89 -13.84
N LEU A 79 6.12 -27.32 -13.04
CA LEU A 79 5.13 -28.11 -12.31
C LEU A 79 3.98 -28.56 -13.21
N ARG A 80 3.62 -27.75 -14.21
CA ARG A 80 2.55 -28.07 -15.19
C ARG A 80 2.94 -29.13 -16.20
N GLU A 81 4.21 -29.23 -16.57
CA GLU A 81 4.71 -30.28 -17.48
C GLU A 81 4.45 -31.71 -16.97
N SER A 82 4.11 -31.88 -15.69
CA SER A 82 3.67 -33.17 -15.15
C SER A 82 2.28 -33.60 -15.63
N GLU A 83 1.47 -32.66 -16.12
CA GLU A 83 0.16 -32.91 -16.71
C GLU A 83 0.33 -33.22 -18.21
N ASP A 84 0.23 -34.49 -18.60
CA ASP A 84 0.30 -34.95 -20.00
C ASP A 84 -1.00 -34.62 -20.77
N LEU A 85 -1.32 -33.33 -20.88
CA LEU A 85 -2.47 -32.81 -21.60
C LEU A 85 -1.99 -31.85 -22.69
N PRO A 86 -2.62 -31.85 -23.88
CA PRO A 86 -2.26 -30.92 -24.93
C PRO A 86 -2.55 -29.48 -24.50
N GLU A 87 -1.55 -28.60 -24.60
CA GLU A 87 -1.71 -27.18 -24.32
C GLU A 87 -2.26 -26.42 -25.55
N GLU A 88 -3.13 -25.43 -25.29
CA GLU A 88 -3.63 -24.54 -26.34
C GLU A 88 -2.52 -23.57 -26.79
N ILE A 89 -2.11 -23.69 -28.05
CA ILE A 89 -1.07 -22.84 -28.65
C ILE A 89 -1.74 -21.72 -29.46
N HIS A 90 -1.48 -20.47 -29.07
CA HIS A 90 -1.91 -19.31 -29.83
C HIS A 90 -0.80 -18.82 -30.77
N PHE A 91 -1.04 -18.90 -32.08
CA PHE A 91 -0.11 -18.41 -33.10
C PHE A 91 0.20 -16.91 -32.92
N GLY A 92 1.50 -16.56 -32.97
CA GLY A 92 1.98 -15.18 -32.80
C GLY A 92 2.13 -14.70 -31.35
N SER A 93 1.82 -15.55 -30.37
CA SER A 93 1.92 -15.28 -28.93
C SER A 93 3.06 -16.06 -28.27
N TYR A 94 4.24 -16.09 -28.90
CA TYR A 94 5.40 -16.78 -28.34
C TYR A 94 5.83 -16.13 -27.01
N GLY A 95 5.67 -16.86 -25.89
CA GLY A 95 6.10 -16.44 -24.56
C GLY A 95 5.17 -15.44 -23.86
N ALA A 96 3.90 -15.34 -24.26
CA ALA A 96 2.94 -14.52 -23.54
C ALA A 96 2.64 -15.12 -22.15
N ASP A 97 2.66 -14.26 -21.13
CA ASP A 97 2.32 -14.64 -19.76
C ASP A 97 0.96 -15.37 -19.74
N VAL A 98 0.89 -16.55 -19.12
CA VAL A 98 -0.35 -17.31 -18.86
C VAL A 98 -1.47 -16.42 -18.30
N THR A 99 -1.09 -15.44 -17.49
CA THR A 99 -2.03 -14.48 -16.90
C THR A 99 -2.72 -13.56 -17.91
N ILE A 100 -2.10 -13.27 -19.06
CA ILE A 100 -2.70 -12.47 -20.13
C ILE A 100 -3.73 -13.32 -20.87
N HIS A 101 -3.37 -14.55 -21.21
CA HIS A 101 -4.27 -15.48 -21.88
C HIS A 101 -5.53 -15.72 -21.05
N LYS A 102 -5.38 -15.94 -19.73
CA LYS A 102 -6.53 -16.03 -18.81
C LYS A 102 -7.44 -14.80 -18.87
N LYS A 103 -6.87 -13.59 -18.93
CA LYS A 103 -7.65 -12.34 -19.04
C LYS A 103 -8.31 -12.16 -20.39
N LEU A 104 -7.65 -12.57 -21.47
CA LEU A 104 -8.22 -12.56 -22.81
C LEU A 104 -9.41 -13.52 -22.90
N ALA A 105 -9.27 -14.73 -22.35
CA ALA A 105 -10.35 -15.71 -22.27
C ALA A 105 -11.52 -15.22 -21.42
N GLU A 106 -11.26 -14.62 -20.26
CA GLU A 106 -12.29 -14.01 -19.42
C GLU A 106 -13.04 -12.88 -20.15
N LYS A 107 -12.29 -12.01 -20.84
CA LYS A 107 -12.87 -10.95 -21.67
C LYS A 107 -13.77 -11.54 -22.75
N GLN A 108 -13.29 -12.56 -23.46
CA GLN A 108 -14.06 -13.22 -24.52
C GLN A 108 -15.36 -13.83 -23.97
N ARG A 109 -15.28 -14.57 -22.85
CA ARG A 109 -16.46 -15.14 -22.18
C ARG A 109 -17.48 -14.07 -21.83
N PHE A 110 -17.03 -12.97 -21.22
CA PHE A 110 -17.92 -11.87 -20.87
C PHE A 110 -18.63 -11.27 -22.09
N GLU A 111 -17.92 -11.08 -23.20
CA GLU A 111 -18.48 -10.49 -24.41
C GLU A 111 -19.46 -11.45 -25.11
N GLU A 112 -19.21 -12.76 -25.07
CA GLU A 112 -20.12 -13.80 -25.57
C GLU A 112 -21.37 -13.92 -24.70
N GLU A 113 -21.23 -13.89 -23.38
CA GLU A 113 -22.34 -13.97 -22.42
C GLU A 113 -23.26 -12.75 -22.48
N ASN A 114 -22.68 -11.55 -22.63
CA ASN A 114 -23.43 -10.29 -22.58
C ASN A 114 -23.68 -9.67 -23.96
N PHE A 115 -23.25 -10.34 -25.04
CA PHE A 115 -23.37 -9.89 -26.43
C PHE A 115 -22.90 -8.43 -26.67
N THR A 116 -21.93 -7.97 -25.89
CA THR A 116 -21.42 -6.59 -25.93
C THR A 116 -19.91 -6.58 -26.01
N ARG A 117 -19.34 -5.77 -26.93
CA ARG A 117 -17.89 -5.67 -27.10
C ARG A 117 -17.29 -4.68 -26.10
N LEU A 118 -16.28 -5.09 -25.35
CA LEU A 118 -15.58 -4.22 -24.41
C LEU A 118 -14.50 -3.39 -25.11
N GLN A 119 -14.55 -2.08 -24.89
CA GLN A 119 -13.54 -1.15 -25.40
C GLN A 119 -12.18 -1.38 -24.75
N VAL A 120 -11.11 -1.22 -25.53
CA VAL A 120 -9.75 -1.41 -25.02
C VAL A 120 -9.33 -0.19 -24.18
N THR A 121 -9.12 -0.41 -22.89
CA THR A 121 -8.71 0.67 -21.97
C THR A 121 -7.27 1.13 -22.23
N LYS A 122 -6.93 2.36 -21.82
CA LYS A 122 -5.55 2.88 -21.91
C LYS A 122 -4.54 2.02 -21.13
N GLN A 123 -5.01 1.39 -20.05
CA GLN A 123 -4.20 0.50 -19.22
C GLN A 123 -3.86 -0.79 -19.97
N GLU A 124 -4.84 -1.42 -20.62
CA GLU A 124 -4.62 -2.58 -21.50
C GLU A 124 -3.63 -2.25 -22.62
N LYS A 125 -3.83 -1.14 -23.33
CA LYS A 125 -2.89 -0.71 -24.40
C LYS A 125 -1.46 -0.54 -23.89
N ARG A 126 -1.28 -0.17 -22.62
CA ARG A 126 0.05 -0.05 -22.01
C ARG A 126 0.64 -1.41 -21.67
N LEU A 127 -0.19 -2.34 -21.19
CA LEU A 127 0.22 -3.72 -20.91
C LEU A 127 0.62 -4.43 -22.21
N TYR A 128 -0.22 -4.41 -23.25
CA TYR A 128 0.11 -4.99 -24.56
C TYR A 128 1.42 -4.44 -25.11
N ARG A 129 1.63 -3.12 -25.09
CA ARG A 129 2.91 -2.53 -25.51
C ARG A 129 4.10 -3.05 -24.71
N ARG A 130 3.94 -3.26 -23.41
CA ARG A 130 5.02 -3.82 -22.59
C ARG A 130 5.33 -5.26 -22.97
N PHE A 131 4.32 -6.06 -23.33
CA PHE A 131 4.51 -7.45 -23.75
C PHE A 131 5.14 -7.54 -25.13
N PHE A 132 4.57 -6.86 -26.12
CA PHE A 132 5.11 -6.86 -27.49
C PHE A 132 6.47 -6.17 -27.62
N SER A 133 6.72 -5.10 -26.87
CA SER A 133 8.00 -4.38 -26.94
C SER A 133 9.09 -4.96 -26.05
N ALA A 134 8.74 -5.69 -24.98
CA ALA A 134 9.72 -6.36 -24.14
C ALA A 134 9.96 -7.79 -24.65
N GLY A 135 10.52 -7.90 -25.85
CA GLY A 135 11.29 -9.11 -26.17
C GLY A 135 12.30 -9.34 -25.04
N PHE A 136 12.25 -10.53 -24.43
CA PHE A 136 13.19 -11.03 -23.41
C PHE A 136 13.75 -9.96 -22.47
N GLY A 137 12.86 -9.27 -21.74
CA GLY A 137 13.30 -8.38 -20.68
C GLY A 137 13.95 -9.18 -19.56
N ASP A 138 15.29 -9.18 -19.53
CA ASP A 138 16.19 -9.82 -18.55
C ASP A 138 15.53 -10.00 -17.16
N THR A 139 14.94 -11.18 -16.95
CA THR A 139 14.23 -11.53 -15.71
C THR A 139 15.20 -11.85 -14.58
N SER A 140 16.49 -11.96 -14.87
CA SER A 140 17.58 -12.23 -13.92
C SER A 140 17.64 -11.23 -12.76
N ALA A 141 17.13 -10.00 -12.97
CA ALA A 141 17.12 -8.96 -11.95
C ALA A 141 15.93 -9.05 -10.96
N LYS A 142 14.98 -9.98 -11.17
CA LYS A 142 13.91 -10.25 -10.20
C LYS A 142 14.39 -11.33 -9.23
N PRO A 143 14.18 -11.18 -7.91
CA PRO A 143 14.50 -12.22 -6.97
C PRO A 143 13.62 -13.44 -7.26
N ASP A 144 14.23 -14.60 -7.14
CA ASP A 144 13.55 -15.88 -7.27
C ASP A 144 12.45 -15.96 -6.18
N PRO A 145 11.19 -16.23 -6.53
CA PRO A 145 10.11 -16.40 -5.58
C PRO A 145 10.40 -17.47 -4.52
N MET A 146 11.11 -18.55 -4.86
CA MET A 146 11.51 -19.55 -3.87
C MET A 146 12.46 -18.96 -2.82
N GLN A 147 13.43 -18.16 -3.27
CA GLN A 147 14.33 -17.45 -2.35
C GLN A 147 13.57 -16.50 -1.42
N ILE A 148 12.54 -15.80 -1.93
CA ILE A 148 11.71 -14.91 -1.10
C ILE A 148 10.99 -15.71 0.00
N LEU A 149 10.45 -16.88 -0.31
CA LEU A 149 9.80 -17.73 0.69
C LEU A 149 10.81 -18.26 1.71
N LEU A 150 11.92 -18.84 1.25
CA LEU A 150 12.96 -19.43 2.11
C LEU A 150 13.57 -18.40 3.08
N GLN A 151 13.97 -17.23 2.58
CA GLN A 151 14.54 -16.14 3.41
C GLN A 151 13.57 -15.62 4.47
N SER A 152 12.28 -15.91 4.34
CA SER A 152 11.24 -15.36 5.18
C SER A 152 10.63 -16.37 6.16
N SER A 153 11.04 -17.64 6.06
CA SER A 153 10.76 -18.71 7.02
C SER A 153 11.86 -18.85 8.08
N ASP A 154 13.07 -18.40 7.78
CA ASP A 154 14.19 -18.38 8.72
C ASP A 154 14.11 -17.12 9.59
N GLU A 155 13.32 -17.20 10.66
CA GLU A 155 13.03 -16.08 11.58
C GLU A 155 14.19 -15.77 12.55
N GLU A 156 15.28 -16.55 12.54
CA GLU A 156 16.46 -16.31 13.40
C GLU A 156 17.61 -15.56 12.71
N GLY A 157 17.61 -15.45 11.38
CA GLY A 157 18.64 -14.74 10.63
C GLY A 157 18.16 -13.36 10.17
N GLY A 158 18.55 -12.28 10.86
CA GLY A 158 18.20 -10.88 10.57
C GLY A 158 18.64 -10.35 9.20
N VAL A 159 18.16 -10.94 8.11
CA VAL A 159 18.37 -10.47 6.74
C VAL A 159 17.18 -9.59 6.38
N ASP A 160 17.38 -8.28 6.49
CA ASP A 160 16.39 -7.27 6.11
C ASP A 160 15.88 -7.53 4.69
N TYR A 161 14.62 -7.97 4.56
CA TYR A 161 13.93 -8.00 3.27
C TYR A 161 14.00 -6.59 2.67
N GLN A 162 14.86 -6.38 1.68
CA GLN A 162 15.01 -5.08 1.04
C GLN A 162 13.92 -4.95 -0.02
N PRO A 163 12.84 -4.17 0.23
CA PRO A 163 11.82 -3.98 -0.78
C PRO A 163 12.44 -3.30 -2.01
N PHE A 164 11.94 -3.66 -3.19
CA PHE A 164 12.32 -3.01 -4.43
C PHE A 164 12.30 -1.48 -4.29
N PRO A 165 13.35 -0.78 -4.75
CA PRO A 165 13.47 0.66 -4.53
C PRO A 165 12.26 1.37 -5.15
N THR A 166 11.60 2.20 -4.33
CA THR A 166 10.49 3.05 -4.76
C THR A 166 10.88 3.88 -5.99
N LYS A 167 9.92 4.33 -6.80
CA LYS A 167 10.20 5.14 -8.01
C LYS A 167 11.14 6.33 -7.72
N LYS A 168 11.01 6.96 -6.54
CA LYS A 168 11.90 8.03 -6.06
C LYS A 168 13.33 7.51 -5.83
N LYS A 169 13.51 6.42 -5.07
CA LYS A 169 14.81 5.79 -4.80
C LYS A 169 15.47 5.30 -6.09
N ARG A 170 14.70 4.69 -7.01
CA ARG A 170 15.17 4.23 -8.32
C ARG A 170 15.63 5.38 -9.24
N LYS A 171 14.93 6.52 -9.26
CA LYS A 171 15.39 7.73 -9.97
C LYS A 171 16.70 8.27 -9.37
N LYS A 172 16.81 8.32 -8.03
CA LYS A 172 18.04 8.76 -7.33
C LYS A 172 19.23 7.83 -7.66
N LEU A 173 19.02 6.51 -7.63
CA LEU A 173 20.02 5.51 -8.03
C LEU A 173 20.44 5.64 -9.50
N LYS A 174 19.50 5.88 -10.43
CA LYS A 174 19.83 6.16 -11.84
C LYS A 174 20.68 7.41 -12.00
N ARG A 175 20.35 8.49 -11.29
CA ARG A 175 21.15 9.74 -11.30
C ARG A 175 22.56 9.51 -10.74
N LEU A 176 22.68 8.74 -9.65
CA LEU A 176 23.98 8.38 -9.07
C LEU A 176 24.83 7.56 -10.04
N ARG A 177 24.25 6.55 -10.71
CA ARG A 177 24.94 5.76 -11.75
C ARG A 177 25.40 6.64 -12.91
N HIS A 178 24.55 7.55 -13.39
CA HIS A 178 24.91 8.46 -14.48
C HIS A 178 26.04 9.44 -14.09
N LYS A 179 26.08 9.91 -12.84
CA LYS A 179 27.16 10.76 -12.33
C LYS A 179 28.48 10.01 -12.20
N LYS A 180 28.44 8.74 -11.74
CA LYS A 180 29.62 7.85 -11.61
C LYS A 180 30.23 7.48 -12.98
N ASN A 181 29.40 7.32 -14.01
CA ASN A 181 29.89 7.01 -15.35
C ASN A 181 30.49 8.24 -16.05
N LYS A 182 30.01 9.45 -15.77
CA LYS A 182 30.61 10.69 -16.28
C LYS A 182 31.99 11.00 -15.71
N SER A 183 32.28 10.61 -14.46
CA SER A 183 33.58 10.86 -13.85
C SER A 183 34.68 9.87 -14.29
N LYS A 184 34.31 8.65 -14.68
CA LYS A 184 35.28 7.63 -15.14
C LYS A 184 35.78 7.81 -16.58
N GLY A 185 35.17 8.70 -17.37
CA GLY A 185 35.57 8.98 -18.76
C GLY A 185 36.68 10.02 -18.94
N LYS A 186 37.10 10.71 -17.87
CA LYS A 186 38.21 11.68 -17.93
C LYS A 186 39.51 11.01 -17.50
N LYS A 187 40.06 10.10 -18.32
CA LYS A 187 41.50 9.82 -18.23
C LYS A 187 42.23 11.01 -18.85
N PRO A 188 43.18 11.67 -18.15
CA PRO A 188 44.01 12.68 -18.80
C PRO A 188 44.77 11.99 -19.93
N ARG A 189 44.62 12.51 -21.15
CA ARG A 189 45.50 12.16 -22.26
C ARG A 189 46.89 12.66 -21.87
N LYS A 190 47.82 11.74 -21.67
CA LYS A 190 49.26 12.03 -21.71
C LYS A 190 49.71 11.96 -23.16
#